data_AF-A0AA96KY06-F1
#
_entry.id   AF-A0AA96KY06-F1
#
_cell.length_a   1.000
_cell.length_b   1.000
_cell.length_c   1.000
_cell.angle_alpha   90.00
_cell.angle_beta   90.00
_cell.angle_gamma   90.00
#
_symmetry.space_group_name_H-M   'P 1'
#
loop_
_entity.id
_entity.type
_entity.pdbx_description
1 polymer ?
#
loop_
_entity_poly.entity_id
_entity_poly.type
_entity_poly.pdbx_seq_one_letter_code
_entity_poly.pdbx_strand_id
1 'polypeptide(L)'
;MNFFAWLVLGLVAYTSGFSIRHFRYKGTTLPNNKKWQYVAIFFVLALVVFALLNVYVMHKAALDMMFVLVSSLVATGVFYYGISADTNNKMNIPD
;
A
#
# COMPACT_ATOMS: atom_id res chain seq x y z
N MET A 1 13.84 -3.92 13.40
CA MET A 1 12.48 -4.41 13.04
C MET A 1 12.63 -5.79 12.44
N ASN A 2 11.87 -6.78 12.91
CA ASN A 2 11.95 -8.14 12.38
C ASN A 2 11.11 -8.28 11.09
N PHE A 3 11.48 -9.24 10.24
CA PHE A 3 10.82 -9.51 8.95
C PHE A 3 9.30 -9.68 9.08
N PHE A 4 8.84 -10.33 10.16
CA PHE A 4 7.40 -10.51 10.41
C PHE A 4 6.66 -9.18 10.59
N ALA A 5 7.24 -8.22 11.33
CA ALA A 5 6.64 -6.89 11.47
C ALA A 5 6.59 -6.13 10.13
N TRP A 6 7.60 -6.32 9.28
CA TRP A 6 7.60 -5.76 7.93
C TRP A 6 6.49 -6.35 7.06
N LEU A 7 6.26 -7.67 7.12
CA LEU A 7 5.14 -8.33 6.44
C LEU A 7 3.77 -7.83 6.93
N VAL A 8 3.60 -7.66 8.24
CA VAL A 8 2.35 -7.13 8.81
C VAL A 8 2.07 -5.72 8.30
N LEU A 9 3.08 -4.85 8.18
CA LEU A 9 2.91 -3.53 7.58
C LEU A 9 2.47 -3.62 6.11
N GLY A 10 2.99 -4.60 5.37
CA GLY A 10 2.53 -4.91 4.01
C GLY A 10 1.05 -5.35 3.98
N LEU A 11 0.61 -6.19 4.92
CA LEU A 11 -0.79 -6.59 5.04
C LEU A 11 -1.70 -5.40 5.36
N VAL A 12 -1.27 -4.50 6.24
CA VAL A 12 -1.98 -3.25 6.56
C VAL A 12 -2.09 -2.37 5.30
N ALA A 13 -1.01 -2.26 4.52
CA ALA A 13 -1.04 -1.54 3.24
C ALA A 13 -2.07 -2.16 2.27
N TYR A 14 -2.08 -3.49 2.12
CA TYR A 14 -3.06 -4.19 1.27
C TYR A 14 -4.51 -3.93 1.73
N THR A 15 -4.78 -4.17 3.02
CA THR A 15 -6.12 -4.01 3.59
C THR A 15 -6.61 -2.57 3.54
N SER A 16 -5.73 -1.58 3.70
CA SER A 16 -6.07 -0.17 3.52
C SER A 16 -6.48 0.14 2.07
N GLY A 17 -5.77 -0.35 1.06
CA GLY A 17 -6.16 -0.20 -0.35
C GLY A 17 -7.47 -0.92 -0.69
N PHE A 18 -7.63 -2.14 -0.18
CA PHE A 18 -8.84 -2.94 -0.34
C PHE A 18 -10.06 -2.29 0.31
N SER A 19 -9.91 -1.74 1.52
CA SER A 19 -11.01 -1.10 2.27
C SER A 19 -11.53 0.16 1.56
N ILE A 20 -10.65 0.99 1.00
CA ILE A 20 -11.06 2.15 0.19
C ILE A 20 -11.94 1.69 -0.97
N ARG A 21 -11.53 0.64 -1.68
CA ARG A 21 -12.33 0.07 -2.77
C ARG A 21 -13.66 -0.51 -2.28
N HIS A 22 -13.61 -1.37 -1.25
CA HIS A 22 -14.76 -2.13 -0.77
C HIS A 22 -15.81 -1.26 -0.08
N PHE A 23 -15.42 -0.21 0.67
CA PHE A 23 -16.37 0.63 1.37
C PHE A 23 -16.80 1.86 0.56
N ARG A 24 -15.91 2.47 -0.23
CA ARG A 24 -16.23 3.70 -0.98
C ARG A 24 -16.76 3.43 -2.39
N TYR A 25 -16.35 2.34 -3.04
CA TYR A 25 -16.61 2.08 -4.46
C TYR A 25 -17.27 0.72 -4.71
N LYS A 26 -18.21 0.31 -3.84
CA LYS A 26 -18.98 -0.94 -3.96
C LYS A 26 -19.57 -1.10 -5.37
N GLY A 27 -18.97 -1.96 -6.19
CA GLY A 27 -19.47 -2.29 -7.53
C GLY A 27 -19.20 -1.23 -8.62
N THR A 28 -18.58 -0.10 -8.31
CA THR A 28 -18.22 0.93 -9.29
C THR A 28 -16.73 0.89 -9.61
N THR A 29 -16.37 1.01 -10.89
CA THR A 29 -14.97 1.11 -11.30
C THR A 29 -14.34 2.38 -10.73
N LEU A 30 -13.26 2.22 -9.97
CA LEU A 30 -12.51 3.37 -9.45
C LEU A 30 -11.88 4.11 -10.64
N PRO A 31 -12.16 5.40 -10.86
CA PRO A 31 -11.56 6.15 -11.95
C PRO A 31 -10.03 6.15 -11.82
N ASN A 32 -9.32 5.93 -12.93
CA ASN A 32 -7.85 5.86 -12.92
C ASN A 32 -7.19 7.10 -12.28
N ASN A 33 -7.73 8.29 -12.52
CA ASN A 33 -7.22 9.54 -11.94
C ASN A 33 -7.31 9.56 -10.41
N LYS A 34 -8.39 9.03 -9.83
CA LYS A 34 -8.58 8.93 -8.37
C LYS A 34 -7.67 7.85 -7.78
N LYS A 35 -7.45 6.74 -8.49
CA LYS A 35 -6.53 5.68 -8.08
C LYS A 35 -5.10 6.22 -7.90
N TRP A 36 -4.59 6.95 -8.90
CA TRP A 36 -3.26 7.57 -8.82
C TRP A 36 -3.15 8.59 -7.68
N GLN A 37 -4.21 9.35 -7.39
CA GLN A 37 -4.23 10.25 -6.23
C GLN A 37 -4.09 9.48 -4.90
N TYR A 38 -4.86 8.41 -4.70
CA TYR A 38 -4.75 7.60 -3.48
C TYR A 38 -3.38 6.95 -3.33
N VAL A 39 -2.81 6.46 -4.43
CA VAL A 39 -1.48 5.84 -4.45
C VAL A 39 -0.39 6.86 -4.14
N ALA A 40 -0.46 8.06 -4.72
CA ALA A 40 0.49 9.12 -4.45
C ALA A 40 0.43 9.59 -2.99
N ILE A 41 -0.77 9.77 -2.45
CA ILE A 41 -0.97 10.13 -1.03
C ILE A 41 -0.43 9.02 -0.13
N PHE A 42 -0.73 7.75 -0.44
CA PHE A 42 -0.25 6.61 0.33
C PHE A 42 1.28 6.49 0.29
N PHE A 43 1.91 6.75 -0.86
CA PHE A 43 3.37 6.75 -0.98
C PHE A 43 4.02 7.78 -0.04
N VAL A 44 3.48 9.01 0.00
CA VAL A 44 3.98 10.05 0.93
C VAL A 44 3.79 9.62 2.39
N LEU A 45 2.64 9.07 2.75
CA LEU A 45 2.39 8.54 4.09
C LEU A 45 3.35 7.40 4.44
N ALA A 46 3.61 6.48 3.50
CA ALA A 46 4.53 5.38 3.68
C ALA A 46 5.96 5.89 3.94
N LEU A 47 6.43 6.89 3.20
CA LEU A 47 7.74 7.53 3.43
C LEU A 47 7.85 8.06 4.86
N VAL A 48 6.83 8.76 5.35
CA VAL A 48 6.81 9.28 6.73
C VAL A 48 6.83 8.13 7.74
N VAL A 49 5.98 7.12 7.56
CA VAL A 49 5.91 5.96 8.47
C VAL A 49 7.24 5.20 8.52
N PHE A 50 7.86 4.90 7.38
CA PHE A 50 9.14 4.19 7.35
C PHE A 50 10.31 5.04 7.84
N ALA A 51 10.30 6.35 7.61
CA ALA A 51 11.27 7.27 8.21
C ALA A 51 11.15 7.27 9.75
N LEU A 52 9.92 7.33 10.28
CA LEU A 52 9.67 7.24 11.72
C LEU A 52 10.08 5.86 12.27
N LEU A 53 9.77 4.76 11.59
CA LEU A 53 10.20 3.42 12.01
C LEU A 53 11.73 3.28 12.03
N ASN A 54 12.43 3.89 11.08
CA ASN A 54 13.90 3.85 11.06
C ASN A 54 14.51 4.61 12.26
N VAL A 55 13.96 5.76 12.63
CA VAL A 55 14.47 6.55 13.77
C VAL A 55 14.00 5.98 15.12
N TYR A 56 12.70 5.75 15.28
CA TYR A 56 12.10 5.43 16.57
C TYR A 56 12.11 3.93 16.91
N VAL A 57 12.00 3.04 15.92
CA VAL A 57 11.94 1.59 16.17
C VAL A 57 13.30 0.94 15.97
N MET A 58 14.04 1.34 14.92
CA MET A 58 15.36 0.78 14.65
C MET A 58 16.50 1.51 15.38
N HIS A 59 16.23 2.64 16.03
CA HIS A 59 17.23 3.46 16.75
C HIS A 59 18.48 3.75 15.92
N LYS A 60 18.36 3.81 14.57
CA LYS A 60 19.49 4.12 13.71
C LYS A 60 19.83 5.60 13.83
N ALA A 61 21.11 5.90 14.06
CA ALA A 61 21.62 7.27 14.13
C ALA A 61 21.51 8.02 12.78
N ALA A 62 21.39 7.30 11.66
CA ALA A 62 21.24 7.86 10.33
C ALA A 62 19.95 7.36 9.66
N LEU A 63 19.33 8.24 8.86
CA LEU A 63 18.18 7.88 8.05
C LEU A 63 18.62 6.94 6.92
N ASP A 64 18.24 5.67 7.02
CA ASP A 64 18.53 4.66 6.01
C ASP A 64 17.61 4.88 4.81
N MET A 65 18.02 5.78 3.91
CA MET A 65 17.22 6.16 2.75
C MET A 65 16.85 4.97 1.87
N MET A 66 17.73 3.97 1.75
CA MET A 66 17.42 2.77 0.97
C MET A 66 16.31 1.96 1.62
N PHE A 67 16.39 1.71 2.93
CA PHE A 67 15.34 1.00 3.65
C PHE A 67 13.99 1.71 3.53
N VAL A 68 13.98 3.04 3.72
CA VAL A 68 12.76 3.85 3.67
C VAL A 68 12.17 3.86 2.26
N LEU A 69 12.97 4.11 1.23
CA LEU A 69 12.49 4.17 -0.15
C LEU A 69 11.98 2.81 -0.64
N VAL A 70 12.76 1.73 -0.44
CA VAL A 70 12.38 0.39 -0.90
C VAL A 70 11.11 -0.08 -0.17
N SER A 71 11.04 0.08 1.15
CA SER A 71 9.86 -0.33 1.91
C SER A 71 8.63 0.48 1.52
N SER A 72 8.78 1.78 1.27
CA SER A 72 7.67 2.63 0.82
C SER A 72 7.19 2.24 -0.56
N LEU A 73 8.09 1.90 -1.48
CA LEU A 73 7.76 1.45 -2.83
C LEU A 73 7.01 0.10 -2.78
N VAL A 74 7.50 -0.86 -1.99
CA VAL A 74 6.84 -2.16 -1.80
C VAL A 74 5.45 -1.97 -1.19
N ALA A 75 5.32 -1.21 -0.10
CA ALA A 75 4.03 -0.94 0.53
C ALA A 75 3.05 -0.26 -0.43
N THR A 76 3.52 0.67 -1.25
CA THR A 76 2.71 1.37 -2.25
C THR A 76 2.28 0.43 -3.38
N GLY A 77 3.14 -0.48 -3.82
CA GLY A 77 2.78 -1.52 -4.78
C GLY A 77 1.71 -2.48 -4.23
N VAL A 78 1.85 -2.87 -2.96
CA VAL A 78 0.86 -3.71 -2.26
C VAL A 78 -0.47 -2.98 -2.07
N PHE A 79 -0.44 -1.69 -1.72
CA PHE A 79 -1.62 -0.84 -1.65
C PHE A 79 -2.29 -0.69 -3.02
N TYR A 80 -1.50 -0.45 -4.08
CA TYR A 80 -1.99 -0.36 -5.46
C TYR A 80 -2.66 -1.66 -5.88
N TYR A 81 -2.08 -2.80 -5.52
CA TYR A 81 -2.71 -4.10 -5.74
C TYR A 81 -4.02 -4.22 -4.97
N GLY A 82 -4.08 -3.85 -3.69
CA GLY A 82 -5.31 -3.88 -2.89
C GLY A 82 -6.44 -3.02 -3.46
N ILE A 83 -6.13 -1.81 -3.95
CA ILE A 83 -7.12 -0.91 -4.54
C ILE A 83 -7.47 -1.28 -6.00
N SER A 84 -6.64 -2.10 -6.66
CA SER A 84 -6.83 -2.54 -8.05
C SER A 84 -7.38 -3.95 -8.19
N ALA A 85 -7.25 -4.78 -7.16
CA ALA A 85 -7.69 -6.18 -7.16
C ALA A 85 -9.17 -6.22 -7.48
N ASP A 86 -9.52 -6.68 -8.68
CA ASP A 86 -10.89 -6.66 -9.16
C ASP A 86 -11.74 -7.71 -8.43
N THR A 87 -12.93 -7.31 -7.99
CA THR A 87 -13.95 -8.20 -7.43
C THR A 87 -14.90 -8.67 -8.52
N ASN A 88 -14.88 -8.02 -9.70
CA ASN A 88 -15.49 -8.53 -10.91
C ASN A 88 -14.53 -9.53 -11.55
N ASN A 89 -14.34 -10.66 -10.88
CA ASN A 89 -13.86 -11.88 -11.49
C ASN A 89 -14.95 -12.40 -12.44
N LYS A 90 -15.38 -11.58 -13.41
CA LYS A 90 -16.11 -12.03 -14.58
C LYS A 90 -15.06 -12.71 -15.43
N MET A 91 -14.71 -13.95 -15.07
CA MET A 91 -14.24 -14.89 -16.08
C MET A 91 -15.34 -14.86 -17.13
N ASN A 92 -15.04 -14.24 -18.28
CA ASN A 92 -15.86 -14.44 -19.46
C ASN A 92 -15.58 -15.88 -19.87
N ILE A 93 -16.28 -16.82 -19.22
CA ILE A 93 -16.22 -18.23 -19.58
C ILE A 93 -16.81 -18.26 -20.99
N PRO A 94 -16.02 -18.58 -22.03
CA PRO A 94 -16.58 -18.70 -23.36
C PRO A 94 -17.60 -19.86 -23.34
N ASP A 95 -18.80 -19.60 -23.84
CA ASP A 95 -19.82 -20.62 -24.11
C ASP A 95 -19.32 -21.64 -25.15
#